data_AF-A0A2E8X677-F1
#
_entry.id   AF-A0A2E8X677-F1
#
_cell.length_a   1.000
_cell.length_b   1.000
_cell.length_c   1.000
_cell.angle_alpha   90.00
_cell.angle_beta   90.00
_cell.angle_gamma   90.00
#
_symmetry.space_group_name_H-M   'P 1'
#
loop_
_entity.id
_entity.type
_entity.pdbx_description
1 polymer ?
#
loop_
_entity_poly.entity_id
_entity_poly.type
_entity_poly.pdbx_seq_one_letter_code
_entity_poly.pdbx_strand_id
1 'polypeptide(L)' 'MATPARQQYLDIKSNHPNDILLFRMGDFYETFDDDAKVVAKDLEIALTSREM' A
#
# COMPACT_ATOMS: atom_id res chain seq x y z
N MET A 1 5.06 -9.59 14.19
CA MET A 1 6.03 -9.86 13.10
C MET A 1 5.35 -9.47 11.80
N ALA A 2 6.02 -8.72 10.91
CA ALA A 2 5.45 -8.38 9.62
C ALA A 2 5.29 -9.65 8.77
N THR A 3 4.21 -9.75 7.98
CA THR A 3 4.08 -10.84 7.00
C THR A 3 5.15 -10.68 5.91
N PRO A 4 5.57 -11.75 5.22
CA PRO A 4 6.58 -11.65 4.15
C PRO A 4 6.24 -10.60 3.08
N ALA A 5 4.96 -10.51 2.69
CA ALA A 5 4.49 -9.51 1.74
C ALA A 5 4.59 -8.08 2.29
N ARG A 6 4.28 -7.86 3.58
CA ARG A 6 4.42 -6.55 4.24
C ARG A 6 5.90 -6.13 4.28
N GLN A 7 6.81 -7.06 4.55
CA GLN A 7 8.25 -6.76 4.54
C GLN A 7 8.72 -6.33 3.15
N GLN A 8 8.33 -7.08 2.11
CA GLN A 8 8.67 -6.74 0.72
C GLN A 8 8.13 -5.36 0.31
N TYR A 9 6.89 -5.02 0.69
CA TYR A 9 6.32 -3.71 0.42
C TYR A 9 7.15 -2.59 1.07
N LEU A 10 7.49 -2.73 2.35
CA LEU A 10 8.26 -1.74 3.10
C LEU A 10 9.67 -1.55 2.53
N ASP A 11 10.33 -2.64 2.14
CA ASP A 11 11.66 -2.60 1.55
C ASP A 11 11.65 -1.83 0.21
N ILE A 12 10.68 -2.09 -0.66
CA ILE A 12 10.52 -1.36 -1.93
C ILE A 12 10.20 0.11 -1.66
N LYS A 13 9.23 0.39 -0.78
CA LYS A 13 8.80 1.75 -0.45
C LYS A 13 9.94 2.58 0.16
N SER A 14 10.83 1.96 0.94
CA SER A 14 11.99 2.65 1.53
C SER A 14 12.94 3.23 0.48
N ASN A 15 13.01 2.61 -0.72
CA ASN A 15 13.81 3.09 -1.85
C ASN A 15 13.09 4.20 -2.65
N HIS A 16 11.78 4.36 -2.43
CA HIS A 16 10.89 5.26 -3.18
C HIS A 16 9.97 6.04 -2.22
N PRO A 17 10.52 6.82 -1.27
CA PRO A 17 9.73 7.43 -0.19
C PRO A 17 8.68 8.44 -0.66
N ASN A 18 8.88 9.04 -1.85
CA ASN A 18 8.01 10.08 -2.41
C ASN A 18 7.06 9.59 -3.51
N ASP A 19 7.13 8.32 -3.90
CA ASP A 19 6.34 7.75 -4.99
C ASP A 19 5.17 6.94 -4.43
N ILE A 20 4.01 6.90 -5.11
CA ILE A 20 2.92 5.99 -4.74
C ILE A 20 3.25 4.57 -5.21
N LEU A 21 3.36 3.62 -4.29
CA LEU A 21 3.69 2.24 -4.62
C LEU A 21 2.43 1.40 -4.84
N LEU A 22 2.10 1.14 -6.11
CA LEU A 22 1.07 0.18 -6.50
C LEU A 22 1.60 -1.25 -6.35
N PHE A 23 1.24 -1.93 -5.26
CA PHE A 23 1.71 -3.26 -4.96
C PHE A 23 0.71 -4.32 -5.46
N ARG A 24 1.14 -5.20 -6.37
CA ARG A 24 0.25 -6.21 -6.94
C ARG A 24 -0.03 -7.34 -5.95
N MET A 25 -1.28 -7.51 -5.56
CA MET A 25 -1.77 -8.62 -4.74
C MET A 25 -2.90 -9.35 -5.47
N GLY A 26 -2.53 -10.45 -6.14
CA GLY A 26 -3.45 -11.19 -7.01
C GLY A 26 -3.89 -10.34 -8.20
N ASP A 27 -5.19 -10.07 -8.26
CA ASP A 27 -5.84 -9.32 -9.35
C ASP A 27 -5.90 -7.81 -9.10
N PHE A 28 -5.53 -7.35 -7.90
CA PHE A 28 -5.59 -5.94 -7.52
C PHE A 28 -4.20 -5.33 -7.35
N TYR A 29 -4.14 -4.02 -7.57
CA TYR A 29 -3.06 -3.19 -7.06
C TYR A 29 -3.52 -2.53 -5.77
N GLU A 30 -2.83 -2.84 -4.68
CA GLU A 30 -3.10 -2.29 -3.36
C GLU A 30 -2.04 -1.25 -3.00
N THR A 31 -2.48 -0.25 -2.23
CA THR A 31 -1.60 0.73 -1.60
C THR A 31 -1.81 0.65 -0.09
N PHE A 32 -0.76 0.93 0.67
CA PHE A 32 -0.79 0.81 2.13
C PHE A 32 -0.32 2.09 2.82
N ASP A 33 -0.66 2.20 4.10
CA ASP A 33 -0.24 3.30 4.98
C ASP A 33 -0.68 4.67 4.43
N ASP A 34 0.25 5.62 4.26
CA ASP A 34 -0.12 6.95 3.79
C ASP A 34 -0.49 6.99 2.30
N ASP A 35 0.08 6.09 1.48
CA ASP A 35 -0.28 5.97 0.06
C ASP A 35 -1.77 5.59 -0.07
N ALA A 36 -2.27 4.72 0.81
CA ALA A 36 -3.68 4.31 0.81
C ALA A 36 -4.61 5.50 1.05
N LYS A 37 -4.26 6.41 1.96
CA LYS A 37 -5.06 7.59 2.28
C LYS A 37 -5.10 8.56 1.09
N VAL A 38 -3.95 8.78 0.44
CA VAL A 38 -3.84 9.65 -0.73
C VAL A 38 -4.66 9.08 -1.88
N VAL A 39 -4.45 7.80 -2.22
CA VAL A 39 -5.13 7.15 -3.34
C VAL A 39 -6.63 7.04 -3.12
N ALA A 40 -7.08 6.69 -1.91
CA ALA A 40 -8.51 6.63 -1.60
C ALA A 40 -9.21 7.97 -1.79
N LYS A 41 -8.58 9.06 -1.36
CA LYS A 41 -9.11 10.42 -1.52
C LYS A 41 -9.12 10.84 -2.99
N ASP A 42 -8.00 10.70 -3.69
CA ASP A 42 -7.83 11.27 -5.02
C ASP A 42 -8.54 10.47 -6.11
N LEU A 43 -8.70 9.15 -5.92
CA LEU A 43 -9.39 8.26 -6.86
C LEU A 43 -10.84 7.95 -6.45
N GLU A 44 -11.32 8.51 -5.34
CA GLU A 44 -12.66 8.27 -4.79
C GLU A 44 -12.99 6.78 -4.60
N ILE A 45 -11.99 5.99 -4.16
CA ILE A 45 -12.16 4.57 -3.84
C ILE A 45 -12.24 4.34 -2.32
N ALA A 46 -12.87 3.24 -1.92
CA ALA A 46 -13.04 2.92 -0.50
C ALA A 46 -11.68 2.69 0.20
N LEU A 47 -11.42 3.44 1.27
CA LEU A 47 -10.29 3.18 2.18
C LEU A 47 -10.67 2.04 3.13
N THR A 48 -10.02 0.89 2.96
CA THR A 48 -10.24 -0.28 3.82
C THR A 48 -9.12 -0.40 4.84
N SER A 49 -9.41 -1.06 5.96
CA SER A 49 -8.43 -1.40 6.99
C SER A 49 -8.56 -2.86 7.34
N ARG A 50 -7.42 -3.54 7.51
CA ARG A 50 -7.37 -4.87 8.09
C ARG A 50 -6.88 -4.74 9.52
N GLU A 51 -7.74 -5.04 10.49
CA GLU A 51 -7.32 -5.18 11.88
C GLU A 51 -6.27 -6.30 11.95
N MET A 52 -5.12 -6.01 12.58
CA MET A 52 -4.04 -6.96 12.85
C MET A 52 -4.13 -7.47 14.28
#